data_AF-A0A6P0MB70-F1
#
_entry.id   AF-A0A6P0MB70-F1
#
_cell.length_a   1.000
_cell.length_b   1.000
_cell.length_c   1.000
_cell.angle_alpha   90.00
_cell.angle_beta   90.00
_cell.angle_gamma   90.00
#
_symmetry.space_group_name_H-M   'P 1'
#
loop_
_entity.id
_entity.type
_entity.pdbx_description
1 polymer ?
#
loop_
_entity_poly.entity_id
_entity_poly.type
_entity_poly.pdbx_seq_one_letter_code
_entity_poly.pdbx_strand_id
1 'polypeptide(L)'
;MNSAVPRNPYIIGRPIDDNDQYLFWGRQSLFWFIEDNLKNKTKVMIVYGQRRIGKSSLLRHIPTSVNLDSFSFVPFDLESYSHKSLGEVLEELAIEILDSLELDSP
;
A
#
# COMPACT_ATOMS: atom_id res chain seq x y z
N MET A 1 -37.22 -2.45 16.84
CA MET A 1 -36.80 -1.86 15.55
C MET A 1 -35.30 -1.63 15.62
N ASN A 2 -34.49 -2.54 15.09
CA ASN A 2 -33.03 -2.40 15.01
C ASN A 2 -32.69 -1.56 13.79
N SER A 3 -32.69 -0.23 13.94
CA SER A 3 -32.08 0.65 12.96
C SER A 3 -30.57 0.49 13.07
N ALA A 4 -29.99 -0.40 12.25
CA ALA A 4 -28.56 -0.46 12.05
C ALA A 4 -28.11 0.89 11.50
N VAL A 5 -27.55 1.73 12.37
CA VAL A 5 -26.98 3.01 11.97
C VAL A 5 -25.87 2.68 10.97
N PRO A 6 -25.93 3.19 9.72
CA PRO A 6 -24.87 2.96 8.76
C PRO A 6 -23.56 3.48 9.38
N ARG A 7 -22.60 2.58 9.57
CA ARG A 7 -21.29 2.97 10.13
C ARG A 7 -20.65 3.90 9.11
N ASN A 8 -20.29 5.11 9.52
CA ASN A 8 -19.58 6.03 8.63
C ASN A 8 -18.32 5.31 8.12
N PRO A 9 -18.16 5.10 6.80
CA PRO A 9 -17.02 4.38 6.26
C PRO A 9 -15.70 5.12 6.45
N TYR A 10 -15.75 6.44 6.68
CA TYR A 10 -14.59 7.29 6.89
C TYR A 10 -14.17 7.33 8.37
N ILE A 11 -13.88 6.16 8.94
CA ILE A 11 -13.36 6.06 10.32
C ILE A 11 -11.90 6.49 10.33
N ILE A 12 -11.59 7.53 11.11
CA ILE A 12 -10.23 8.02 11.29
C ILE A 12 -9.40 6.96 12.02
N GLY A 13 -8.22 6.64 11.50
CA GLY A 13 -7.20 5.87 12.22
C GLY A 13 -6.98 4.44 11.72
N ARG A 14 -7.81 3.93 10.82
CA ARG A 14 -7.52 2.69 10.09
C ARG A 14 -7.43 2.96 8.59
N PRO A 15 -6.45 2.38 7.89
CA PRO A 15 -6.45 2.35 6.44
C PRO A 15 -7.65 1.55 5.93
N ILE A 16 -8.24 1.99 4.82
CA ILE A 16 -9.19 1.20 4.04
C ILE A 16 -8.46 -0.09 3.60
N ASP A 17 -9.12 -1.24 3.73
CA ASP A 17 -8.60 -2.57 3.38
C ASP A 17 -9.44 -3.24 2.28
N ASP A 18 -9.12 -4.48 1.93
CA ASP A 18 -9.77 -5.22 0.84
C ASP A 18 -11.28 -5.43 1.03
N ASN A 19 -11.77 -5.41 2.28
CA ASN A 19 -13.21 -5.49 2.56
C ASN A 19 -13.93 -4.16 2.28
N ASP A 20 -13.16 -3.07 2.14
CA ASP A 20 -13.63 -1.72 1.95
C ASP A 20 -13.30 -1.18 0.52
N GLN A 21 -13.02 -2.05 -0.46
CA GLN A 21 -12.68 -1.67 -1.85
C GLN A 21 -13.68 -0.68 -2.49
N TYR A 22 -14.97 -0.79 -2.16
CA TYR A 22 -16.01 0.12 -2.64
C TYR A 22 -15.78 1.58 -2.17
N LEU A 23 -14.99 1.80 -1.11
CA LEU A 23 -14.60 3.14 -0.61
C LEU A 23 -13.47 3.78 -1.42
N PHE A 24 -12.80 3.03 -2.29
CA PHE A 24 -11.75 3.54 -3.17
C PHE A 24 -12.26 4.11 -4.50
N TRP A 25 -13.58 4.33 -4.61
CA TRP A 25 -14.21 4.92 -5.78
C TRP A 25 -13.63 6.30 -6.14
N GLY A 26 -13.46 6.56 -7.44
CA GLY A 26 -13.01 7.86 -7.96
C GLY A 26 -11.49 8.05 -7.99
N ARG A 27 -10.70 7.04 -7.63
CA ARG A 27 -9.22 7.07 -7.63
C ARG A 27 -8.59 6.22 -8.74
N GLN A 28 -9.39 5.71 -9.68
CA GLN A 28 -8.96 4.83 -10.77
C GLN A 28 -7.86 5.47 -11.62
N SER A 29 -7.94 6.78 -11.87
CA SER A 29 -6.91 7.51 -12.62
C SER A 29 -5.53 7.47 -11.95
N LEU A 30 -5.45 7.43 -10.62
CA LEU A 30 -4.18 7.28 -9.90
C LEU A 30 -3.59 5.87 -10.10
N PHE A 31 -4.43 4.83 -10.06
CA PHE A 31 -3.96 3.47 -10.32
C PHE A 31 -3.48 3.29 -11.75
N TRP A 32 -4.19 3.84 -12.75
CA TRP A 32 -3.72 3.86 -14.13
C TRP A 32 -2.40 4.60 -14.30
N PHE A 33 -2.23 5.74 -13.62
CA PHE A 33 -0.97 6.47 -13.62
C PHE A 33 0.17 5.65 -13.02
N ILE A 34 -0.07 4.98 -11.90
CA ILE A 34 0.92 4.10 -11.26
C ILE A 34 1.28 2.93 -12.19
N GLU A 35 0.26 2.28 -12.76
CA GLU A 35 0.42 1.14 -13.67
C GLU A 35 1.25 1.50 -14.90
N ASP A 36 0.96 2.63 -15.56
CA ASP A 36 1.70 3.10 -16.73
C ASP A 36 3.18 3.37 -16.38
N ASN A 37 3.44 4.02 -15.24
CA ASN A 37 4.80 4.25 -14.77
C ASN A 37 5.56 2.95 -14.48
N LEU A 38 4.90 1.97 -13.86
CA LEU A 38 5.51 0.67 -13.57
C LEU A 38 5.83 -0.08 -14.88
N LYS A 39 4.91 -0.09 -15.86
CA LYS A 39 5.16 -0.65 -17.21
C LYS A 39 6.33 0.04 -17.91
N ASN A 40 6.48 1.35 -17.72
CA ASN A 40 7.59 2.15 -18.22
C ASN A 40 8.88 2.04 -17.38
N LYS A 41 8.92 1.12 -16.39
CA LYS A 41 10.09 0.84 -15.53
C LYS A 41 10.55 2.06 -14.72
N THR A 42 9.64 2.95 -14.35
CA THR A 42 9.91 4.04 -13.42
C THR A 42 10.40 3.46 -12.10
N LYS A 43 11.61 3.84 -11.68
CA LYS A 43 12.27 3.28 -10.49
C LYS A 43 11.81 3.89 -9.18
N VAL A 44 11.41 5.17 -9.21
CA VAL A 44 11.08 5.95 -8.02
C VAL A 44 9.84 6.78 -8.31
N MET A 45 8.85 6.69 -7.44
CA MET A 45 7.62 7.47 -7.49
C MET A 45 7.32 8.01 -6.09
N ILE A 46 6.90 9.27 -6.01
CA ILE A 46 6.61 9.92 -4.73
C ILE A 46 5.11 10.24 -4.67
N VAL A 47 4.42 9.67 -3.69
CA VAL A 47 3.02 10.01 -3.38
C VAL A 47 3.02 11.00 -2.22
N TYR A 48 2.66 12.26 -2.48
CA TYR A 48 2.65 13.34 -1.48
C TYR A 48 1.25 13.93 -1.26
N GLY A 49 1.05 14.59 -0.13
CA GLY A 49 -0.22 15.22 0.25
C GLY A 49 -0.46 15.24 1.76
N GLN A 50 -1.55 15.87 2.20
CA GLN A 50 -1.87 16.05 3.62
C GLN A 50 -1.99 14.72 4.41
N ARG A 51 -1.76 14.77 5.73
CA ARG A 51 -1.97 13.62 6.62
C ARG A 51 -3.43 13.16 6.52
N ARG A 52 -3.65 11.84 6.49
CA ARG A 52 -4.98 11.20 6.38
C ARG A 52 -5.75 11.39 5.06
N ILE A 53 -5.10 11.82 3.97
CA ILE A 53 -5.72 11.83 2.62
C ILE A 53 -5.85 10.42 1.99
N GLY A 54 -5.36 9.38 2.66
CA GLY A 54 -5.44 7.98 2.21
C GLY A 54 -4.27 7.51 1.34
N LYS A 55 -3.06 8.06 1.54
CA LYS A 55 -1.83 7.63 0.82
C LYS A 55 -1.46 6.17 1.12
N SER A 56 -1.38 5.80 2.40
CA SER A 56 -1.07 4.42 2.80
C SER A 56 -2.12 3.44 2.31
N SER A 57 -3.40 3.85 2.31
CA SER A 57 -4.47 3.04 1.74
C SER A 57 -4.33 2.88 0.22
N LEU A 58 -3.96 3.95 -0.50
CA LEU A 58 -3.70 3.88 -1.95
C LEU A 58 -2.60 2.87 -2.25
N LEU A 59 -1.47 2.94 -1.54
CA LEU A 59 -0.33 2.03 -1.74
C LEU A 59 -0.71 0.56 -1.53
N ARG A 60 -1.49 0.25 -0.48
CA ARG A 60 -1.95 -1.12 -0.20
C ARG A 60 -2.89 -1.68 -1.25
N HIS A 61 -3.64 -0.83 -1.93
CA HIS A 61 -4.60 -1.25 -2.96
C HIS A 61 -3.98 -1.37 -4.35
N ILE A 62 -2.71 -0.99 -4.54
CA ILE A 62 -2.05 -1.13 -5.85
C ILE A 62 -2.12 -2.57 -6.36
N PRO A 63 -1.74 -3.62 -5.59
CA PRO A 63 -1.68 -5.00 -6.11
C PRO A 63 -3.02 -5.52 -6.60
N THR A 64 -4.13 -5.09 -5.98
CA THR A 64 -5.49 -5.51 -6.34
C THR A 64 -6.14 -4.61 -7.41
N SER A 65 -5.55 -3.45 -7.70
CA SER A 65 -6.13 -2.43 -8.58
C SER A 65 -5.39 -2.25 -9.91
N VAL A 66 -4.23 -2.88 -10.11
CA VAL A 66 -3.44 -2.81 -11.35
C VAL A 66 -3.20 -4.20 -11.92
N ASN A 67 -3.10 -4.30 -13.24
CA ASN A 67 -2.79 -5.57 -13.91
C ASN A 67 -1.30 -5.64 -14.25
N LEU A 68 -0.52 -6.23 -13.35
CA LEU A 68 0.95 -6.29 -13.43
C LEU A 68 1.47 -7.68 -13.03
N ASP A 69 1.21 -8.68 -13.88
CA ASP A 69 1.58 -10.09 -13.65
C ASP A 69 3.08 -10.34 -13.39
N SER A 70 3.96 -9.41 -13.80
CA SER A 70 5.41 -9.53 -13.64
C SER A 70 5.95 -8.77 -12.41
N PHE A 71 5.08 -8.30 -11.51
CA PHE A 71 5.46 -7.49 -10.35
C PHE A 71 5.06 -8.18 -9.05
N SER A 72 5.95 -8.08 -8.08
CA SER A 72 5.70 -8.43 -6.69
C SER A 72 5.70 -7.15 -5.86
N PHE A 73 4.73 -7.01 -4.96
CA PHE A 73 4.57 -5.82 -4.13
C PHE A 73 4.88 -6.15 -2.68
N VAL A 74 5.91 -5.53 -2.14
CA VAL A 74 6.34 -5.73 -0.75
C VAL A 74 6.08 -4.43 0.01
N PRO A 75 5.09 -4.39 0.93
CA PRO A 75 4.84 -3.21 1.75
C PRO A 75 5.94 -3.07 2.79
N PHE A 76 6.58 -1.89 2.86
CA PHE A 76 7.62 -1.63 3.85
C PHE A 76 7.40 -0.25 4.49
N ASP A 77 7.13 -0.23 5.80
CA ASP A 77 6.87 1.00 6.55
C ASP A 77 8.15 1.48 7.26
N LEU A 78 8.60 2.68 6.92
CA LEU A 78 9.81 3.28 7.46
C LEU A 78 9.59 4.11 8.73
N GLU A 79 8.34 4.30 9.21
CA GLU A 79 8.04 5.21 10.33
C GLU A 79 8.79 4.87 11.62
N SER A 80 9.05 3.58 11.89
CA SER A 80 9.73 3.10 13.09
C SER A 80 11.26 3.01 12.98
N TYR A 81 11.85 3.37 11.84
CA TYR A 81 13.25 3.09 11.52
C TYR A 81 14.20 4.27 11.71
N SER A 82 13.73 5.39 12.27
CA SER A 82 14.51 6.62 12.45
C SER A 82 15.81 6.46 13.27
N HIS A 83 15.88 5.41 14.10
CA HIS A 83 17.02 5.13 14.96
C HIS A 83 17.90 3.94 14.49
N LYS A 84 17.49 3.25 13.43
CA LYS A 84 18.22 2.09 12.89
C LYS A 84 19.28 2.53 11.88
N SER A 85 20.37 1.79 11.82
CA SER A 85 21.37 1.92 10.75
C SER A 85 20.81 1.45 9.41
N LEU A 86 21.42 1.87 8.30
CA LEU A 86 21.04 1.38 6.98
C LEU A 86 21.14 -0.16 6.87
N GLY A 87 22.14 -0.77 7.51
CA GLY A 87 22.30 -2.22 7.50
C GLY A 87 21.09 -2.94 8.11
N GLU A 88 20.65 -2.46 9.27
CA GLU A 88 19.45 -3.00 9.95
C GLU A 88 18.17 -2.74 9.13
N VAL A 89 18.04 -1.58 8.47
CA VAL A 89 16.89 -1.31 7.58
C VAL A 89 16.86 -2.27 6.40
N LEU A 90 18.03 -2.57 5.81
CA LEU A 90 18.14 -3.49 4.67
C LEU A 90 17.90 -4.94 5.08
N GLU A 91 18.34 -5.35 6.28
CA GLU A 91 18.04 -6.66 6.86
C GLU A 91 16.53 -6.84 7.04
N GLU A 92 15.86 -5.87 7.64
CA GLU A 92 14.42 -5.91 7.88
C GLU A 92 13.62 -5.87 6.57
N LEU A 93 14.10 -5.11 5.57
CA LEU A 93 13.52 -5.16 4.23
C LEU A 93 13.67 -6.55 3.59
N ALA A 94 14.82 -7.20 3.77
CA ALA A 94 15.03 -8.55 3.24
C ALA A 94 14.10 -9.57 3.90
N ILE A 95 13.92 -9.48 5.23
CA ILE A 95 12.97 -10.30 5.98
C ILE A 95 11.53 -10.07 5.47
N GLU A 96 11.12 -8.81 5.33
CA GLU A 96 9.78 -8.47 4.81
C GLU A 96 9.55 -8.98 3.38
N ILE A 97 10.58 -8.99 2.52
CA ILE A 97 10.51 -9.57 1.17
C ILE A 97 10.27 -11.08 1.26
N LEU A 98 10.98 -11.81 2.13
CA LEU A 98 10.80 -13.25 2.28
C LEU A 98 9.39 -13.57 2.78
N ASP A 99 8.94 -12.86 3.82
CA ASP A 99 7.62 -13.05 4.43
C ASP A 99 6.49 -12.71 3.45
N SER A 100 6.58 -11.56 2.77
CA SER A 100 5.54 -11.10 1.82
C SER A 100 5.41 -11.99 0.58
N LEU A 101 6.48 -12.68 0.20
CA LEU A 101 6.52 -13.53 -1.00
C LEU A 101 6.44 -15.03 -0.67
N GLU A 102 6.26 -15.39 0.61
CA GLU A 102 6.24 -16.77 1.10
C GLU A 102 7.47 -17.57 0.61
N LEU A 103 8.63 -16.92 0.58
CA LEU A 103 9.88 -17.54 0.15
C LEU A 103 10.54 -18.24 1.35
N ASP A 104 11.07 -19.44 1.11
CA ASP A 104 11.86 -20.13 2.12
C ASP A 104 13.09 -19.30 2.48
N SER A 105 13.40 -19.23 3.77
CA SER A 105 14.68 -18.69 4.23
C SER A 105 15.82 -19.59 3.70
N PRO A 106 16.89 -19.00 3.14
CA PRO A 106 18.02 -19.75 2.60
C PRO A 106 18.78 -20.56 3.66
#